data_AF-A0A452ZDG2-F1
#
_entry.id   AF-A0A452ZDG2-F1
#
_cell.length_a   1.000
_cell.length_b   1.000
_cell.length_c   1.000
_cell.angle_alpha   90.00
_cell.angle_beta   90.00
_cell.angle_gamma   90.00
#
_symmetry.space_group_name_H-M   'P 1'
#
loop_
_entity.id
_entity.type
_entity.pdbx_description
1 polymer ?
#
loop_
_entity_poly.entity_id
_entity_poly.type
_entity_poly.pdbx_seq_one_letter_code
_entity_poly.pdbx_strand_id
1 'polypeptide(L)'
;MDELITHEENNATSGKSSFEIDSSEINTEHKRKKIPSVSTALLLGGVLGLVETLLLVSCAKPILDFMGVKADTGMLNPALQYLVLRSLGAPAVLLSLAMQGVFRGLKDTRTPLYATVAGDAINIVLDPIFMFVFHYGVSGAAVAHVISQYFIAAILLCRLRLQVELLPPNLKHLPIGRFLKNGSLLLARVIAATCCVTLSASMAARLGSTQMAAFQICLQIWLASSLLADGLAFAGQAILASAFARKDHSKAKATASRLLQLGLILGLLLGLLLGVGLHTGSRLFTEDQGVLHHIYVAIPVQLQYAES
;
A
#
# COMPACT_ATOMS: atom_id res chain seq x y z
N MET A 1 74.69 4.04 36.11
CA MET A 1 75.80 3.81 35.18
C MET A 1 76.57 2.66 35.77
N ASP A 2 76.88 1.66 34.94
CA ASP A 2 77.46 0.33 35.24
C ASP A 2 76.42 -0.68 35.76
N GLU A 3 76.26 -1.90 35.23
CA GLU A 3 76.78 -2.54 34.02
C GLU A 3 75.93 -3.81 33.75
N LEU A 4 76.02 -4.31 32.50
CA LEU A 4 75.49 -5.56 31.92
C LEU A 4 75.71 -6.82 32.82
N ILE A 5 74.89 -7.88 32.73
CA ILE A 5 75.07 -9.00 31.79
C ILE A 5 73.76 -9.79 31.57
N THR A 6 73.55 -10.11 30.30
CA THR A 6 72.57 -10.97 29.62
C THR A 6 72.75 -12.47 29.87
N HIS A 7 71.64 -13.21 29.91
CA HIS A 7 71.56 -14.59 29.43
C HIS A 7 70.26 -14.79 28.63
N GLU A 8 70.42 -14.91 27.30
CA GLU A 8 69.57 -15.68 26.36
C GLU A 8 69.48 -17.15 26.84
N GLU A 9 68.49 -18.01 26.53
CA GLU A 9 67.52 -18.09 25.44
C GLU A 9 66.52 -19.23 25.74
N ASN A 10 65.44 -19.27 24.95
CA ASN A 10 64.70 -20.46 24.49
C ASN A 10 63.47 -21.02 25.26
N ASN A 11 62.33 -20.72 24.63
CA ASN A 11 61.37 -21.66 24.03
C ASN A 11 60.01 -21.93 24.71
N ALA A 12 58.98 -21.51 23.96
CA ALA A 12 57.84 -22.32 23.54
C ALA A 12 56.55 -22.33 24.39
N THR A 13 55.61 -21.53 23.91
CA THR A 13 54.24 -21.91 23.52
C THR A 13 53.16 -22.24 24.55
N SER A 14 52.08 -21.47 24.42
CA SER A 14 50.68 -21.92 24.28
C SER A 14 49.77 -21.84 25.51
N GLY A 15 48.69 -21.06 25.34
CA GLY A 15 47.37 -21.46 25.84
C GLY A 15 46.87 -20.83 27.14
N LYS A 16 46.72 -19.50 27.20
CA LYS A 16 45.73 -18.93 28.14
C LYS A 16 44.32 -19.12 27.56
N SER A 17 43.66 -20.15 28.08
CA SER A 17 42.26 -20.50 27.86
C SER A 17 41.36 -19.27 28.02
N SER A 18 40.80 -18.82 26.90
CA SER A 18 39.79 -17.79 26.78
C SER A 18 38.43 -18.46 26.99
N PHE A 19 37.88 -18.38 28.20
CA PHE A 19 36.49 -18.73 28.48
C PHE A 19 35.96 -17.85 29.63
N GLU A 20 36.12 -16.54 29.48
CA GLU A 20 35.14 -15.61 30.04
C GLU A 20 34.06 -15.45 28.99
N ILE A 21 32.94 -16.14 29.21
CA ILE A 21 31.71 -15.87 28.49
C ILE A 21 31.30 -14.46 28.90
N ASP A 22 31.59 -13.51 28.01
CA ASP A 22 31.12 -12.14 28.07
C ASP A 22 29.59 -12.14 28.03
N SER A 23 28.97 -12.22 29.20
CA SER A 23 27.53 -12.11 29.40
C SER A 23 27.04 -10.66 29.34
N SER A 24 27.75 -9.76 28.64
CA SER A 24 27.41 -8.34 28.56
C SER A 24 26.68 -7.89 27.28
N GLU A 25 26.40 -8.78 26.33
CA GLU A 25 25.68 -8.43 25.08
C GLU A 25 24.29 -9.08 24.90
N ILE A 26 23.45 -9.18 25.94
CA ILE A 26 22.00 -9.35 25.75
C ILE A 26 21.22 -8.46 26.72
N ASN A 27 21.45 -7.15 26.63
CA ASN A 27 20.47 -6.17 27.07
C ASN A 27 20.35 -5.08 26.01
N THR A 28 19.79 -5.46 24.86
CA THR A 28 19.23 -4.47 23.92
C THR A 28 18.00 -3.89 24.60
N GLU A 29 18.20 -2.90 25.49
CA GLU A 29 17.15 -1.98 25.89
C GLU A 29 16.47 -1.52 24.59
N HIS A 30 15.24 -1.98 24.36
CA HIS A 30 14.37 -1.49 23.30
C HIS A 30 13.96 -0.06 23.65
N LYS A 31 14.92 0.86 23.63
CA LYS A 31 14.68 2.27 23.87
C LYS A 31 13.80 2.77 22.73
N ARG A 32 12.53 3.00 23.04
CA ARG A 32 11.53 3.44 22.07
C ARG A 32 12.03 4.68 21.35
N LYS A 33 11.92 4.69 20.02
CA LYS A 33 12.39 5.83 19.22
C LYS A 33 11.44 7.02 19.47
N LYS A 34 11.99 8.19 19.80
CA LYS A 34 11.23 9.44 19.96
C LYS A 34 11.16 10.16 18.61
N ILE A 35 10.03 10.03 17.89
CA ILE A 35 9.85 10.64 16.56
C ILE A 35 8.59 11.50 16.57
N PRO A 36 8.67 12.82 16.85
CA PRO A 36 7.50 13.69 16.98
C PRO A 36 6.66 13.82 15.69
N SER A 37 7.29 13.56 14.53
CA SER A 37 6.61 13.51 13.23
C SER A 37 5.55 12.39 13.16
N VAL A 38 5.72 11.30 13.90
CA VAL A 38 4.78 10.16 13.91
C VAL A 38 3.45 10.55 14.53
N SER A 39 3.47 11.19 15.69
CA SER A 39 2.25 11.69 16.35
C SER A 39 1.51 12.72 15.49
N THR A 40 2.26 13.56 14.76
CA THR A 40 1.69 14.52 13.80
C THR A 40 1.01 13.81 12.63
N ALA A 41 1.64 12.80 12.05
CA ALA A 41 1.07 12.03 10.94
C ALA A 41 -0.19 11.24 11.36
N LEU A 42 -0.19 10.65 12.57
CA LEU A 42 -1.35 9.97 13.15
C LEU A 42 -2.51 10.95 13.39
N LEU A 43 -2.22 12.14 13.95
CA LEU A 43 -3.24 13.16 14.18
C LEU A 43 -3.83 13.67 12.86
N LEU A 44 -3.00 13.97 11.86
CA LEU A 44 -3.47 14.38 10.54
C LEU A 44 -4.30 13.27 9.88
N GLY A 45 -3.85 12.01 9.93
CA GLY A 45 -4.58 10.87 9.38
C GLY A 45 -5.95 10.67 10.05
N GLY A 46 -6.02 10.78 11.38
CA GLY A 46 -7.26 10.70 12.13
C GLY A 46 -8.23 11.84 11.80
N VAL A 47 -7.75 13.09 11.79
CA VAL A 47 -8.58 14.26 11.43
C VAL A 47 -9.09 14.15 10.00
N LEU A 48 -8.23 13.82 9.04
CA LEU A 48 -8.62 13.65 7.64
C LEU A 48 -9.66 12.53 7.49
N GLY A 49 -9.50 11.41 8.19
CA GLY A 49 -10.47 10.32 8.15
C GLY A 49 -11.82 10.67 8.78
N LEU A 50 -11.84 11.47 9.85
CA LEU A 50 -13.08 11.99 10.41
C LEU A 50 -13.77 12.98 9.46
N VAL A 51 -12.99 13.87 8.83
CA VAL A 51 -13.50 14.80 7.81
C VAL A 51 -14.07 14.03 6.61
N GLU A 52 -13.35 13.02 6.12
CA GLU A 52 -13.81 12.15 5.03
C GLU A 52 -15.10 11.41 5.40
N THR A 53 -15.18 10.87 6.62
CA THR A 53 -16.41 10.23 7.13
C THR A 53 -17.58 11.21 7.12
N LEU A 54 -17.39 12.41 7.71
CA LEU A 54 -18.44 13.42 7.79
C LEU A 54 -18.90 13.87 6.40
N LEU A 55 -17.97 14.06 5.47
CA LEU A 55 -18.27 14.42 4.10
C LEU A 55 -19.05 13.30 3.39
N LEU A 56 -18.61 12.04 3.49
CA LEU A 56 -19.29 10.92 2.86
C LEU A 56 -20.69 10.68 3.44
N VAL A 57 -20.88 10.79 4.75
CA VAL A 57 -22.20 10.66 5.37
C VAL A 57 -23.12 11.80 4.96
N SER A 58 -22.63 13.05 5.00
CA SER A 58 -23.44 14.23 4.68
C SER A 58 -23.78 14.32 3.19
N CYS A 59 -22.85 13.91 2.32
CA CYS A 59 -23.00 13.92 0.88
C CYS A 59 -23.43 12.58 0.29
N ALA A 60 -23.82 11.59 1.10
CA ALA A 60 -24.15 10.24 0.62
C ALA A 60 -25.26 10.26 -0.46
N LYS A 61 -26.36 10.97 -0.19
CA LYS A 61 -27.48 11.12 -1.15
C LYS A 61 -27.06 11.81 -2.45
N PRO A 62 -26.49 13.02 -2.44
CA PRO A 62 -26.11 13.69 -3.68
C PRO A 62 -25.03 12.92 -4.46
N ILE A 63 -24.13 12.19 -3.80
CA ILE A 63 -23.17 11.31 -4.47
C ILE A 63 -23.90 10.17 -5.19
N LEU A 64 -24.83 9.50 -4.52
CA LEU A 64 -25.60 8.40 -5.12
C LEU A 64 -26.50 8.88 -6.27
N ASP A 65 -27.14 10.03 -6.11
CA ASP A 65 -27.94 10.67 -7.16
C ASP A 65 -27.07 11.01 -8.38
N PHE A 66 -25.87 11.56 -8.14
CA PHE A 66 -24.89 11.87 -9.20
C PHE A 66 -24.38 10.60 -9.90
N MET A 67 -24.22 9.49 -9.17
CA MET A 67 -23.87 8.18 -9.73
C MET A 67 -25.01 7.51 -10.50
N GLY A 68 -26.21 8.12 -10.54
CA GLY A 68 -27.36 7.63 -11.29
C GLY A 68 -28.24 6.64 -10.53
N VAL A 69 -28.06 6.49 -9.21
CA VAL A 69 -28.92 5.66 -8.36
C VAL A 69 -30.20 6.44 -8.06
N LYS A 70 -31.17 6.33 -8.95
CA LYS A 70 -32.46 7.03 -8.82
C LYS A 70 -33.33 6.42 -7.70
N ALA A 71 -34.17 7.26 -7.09
CA ALA A 71 -35.05 6.89 -5.98
C ALA A 71 -36.11 5.82 -6.30
N ASP A 72 -36.41 5.61 -7.59
CA ASP A 72 -37.37 4.61 -8.09
C ASP A 72 -36.79 3.19 -8.16
N THR A 73 -35.46 3.02 -8.11
CA THR A 73 -34.80 1.74 -8.39
C THR A 73 -34.81 0.72 -7.24
N GLY A 74 -35.39 1.02 -6.08
CA GLY A 74 -35.33 0.14 -4.88
C GLY A 74 -33.92 -0.05 -4.29
N MET A 75 -32.88 0.30 -5.05
CA MET A 75 -31.46 0.16 -4.72
C MET A 75 -30.92 1.33 -3.89
N LEU A 76 -31.59 2.49 -3.92
CA LEU A 76 -31.14 3.69 -3.20
C LEU A 76 -30.99 3.44 -1.70
N ASN A 77 -31.95 2.76 -1.06
CA ASN A 77 -31.91 2.50 0.37
C ASN A 77 -30.74 1.57 0.77
N PRO A 78 -30.55 0.38 0.14
CA PRO A 78 -29.37 -0.44 0.38
C PRO A 78 -28.04 0.26 0.09
N ALA A 79 -27.95 1.03 -1.01
CA ALA A 79 -26.73 1.75 -1.38
C ALA A 79 -26.38 2.85 -0.37
N LEU A 80 -27.38 3.59 0.12
CA LEU A 80 -27.20 4.62 1.14
C LEU A 80 -26.75 4.01 2.46
N GLN A 81 -27.41 2.94 2.93
CA GLN A 81 -27.01 2.23 4.14
C GLN A 81 -25.58 1.72 4.04
N TYR A 82 -25.23 1.08 2.91
CA TYR A 82 -23.88 0.61 2.67
C TYR A 82 -22.86 1.74 2.69
N LEU A 83 -23.10 2.83 1.95
CA LEU A 83 -22.17 3.96 1.85
C LEU A 83 -21.94 4.62 3.22
N VAL A 84 -23.01 4.86 3.98
CA VAL A 84 -22.93 5.46 5.32
C VAL A 84 -22.16 4.53 6.26
N LEU A 85 -22.51 3.24 6.33
CA LEU A 85 -21.80 2.29 7.20
C LEU A 85 -20.33 2.17 6.79
N ARG A 86 -20.06 2.03 5.49
CA ARG A 86 -18.70 1.88 4.96
C ARG A 86 -17.83 3.11 5.19
N SER A 87 -18.42 4.30 5.23
CA SER A 87 -17.72 5.56 5.52
C SER A 87 -17.17 5.60 6.95
N LEU A 88 -17.82 4.93 7.91
CA LEU A 88 -17.32 4.85 9.30
C LEU A 88 -15.97 4.14 9.41
N GLY A 89 -15.55 3.39 8.38
CA GLY A 89 -14.23 2.77 8.30
C GLY A 89 -13.12 3.72 7.83
N ALA A 90 -13.45 4.88 7.26
CA ALA A 90 -12.46 5.82 6.71
C ALA A 90 -11.39 6.27 7.75
N PRO A 91 -11.72 6.55 9.03
CA PRO A 91 -10.72 6.92 10.03
C PRO A 91 -9.71 5.79 10.27
N ALA A 92 -10.18 4.54 10.33
CA ALA A 92 -9.31 3.38 10.51
C ALA A 92 -8.40 3.15 9.30
N VAL A 93 -8.92 3.30 8.08
CA VAL A 93 -8.15 3.17 6.84
C VAL A 93 -7.04 4.23 6.79
N LEU A 94 -7.37 5.50 6.99
CA LEU A 94 -6.40 6.59 6.90
C LEU A 94 -5.34 6.50 8.01
N LEU A 95 -5.75 6.12 9.23
CA LEU A 95 -4.81 5.86 10.31
C LEU A 95 -3.88 4.69 9.97
N SER A 96 -4.42 3.61 9.42
CA SER A 96 -3.64 2.45 8.97
C SER A 96 -2.64 2.84 7.88
N LEU A 97 -3.05 3.62 6.87
CA LEU A 97 -2.15 4.11 5.82
C LEU A 97 -1.02 4.98 6.39
N ALA A 98 -1.33 5.85 7.36
CA ALA A 98 -0.33 6.65 8.06
C ALA A 98 0.68 5.76 8.82
N MET A 99 0.19 4.80 9.60
CA MET A 99 1.04 3.85 10.35
C MET A 99 1.90 2.98 9.43
N GLN A 100 1.34 2.48 8.33
CA GLN A 100 2.10 1.75 7.30
C GLN A 100 3.22 2.62 6.71
N GLY A 101 2.96 3.91 6.48
CA GLY A 101 3.99 4.87 6.07
C GLY A 101 5.12 5.01 7.11
N VAL A 102 4.77 5.03 8.39
CA VAL A 102 5.74 5.08 9.50
C VAL A 102 6.58 3.80 9.56
N PHE A 103 5.94 2.62 9.51
CA PHE A 103 6.64 1.33 9.49
C PHE A 103 7.57 1.19 8.28
N ARG A 104 7.14 1.62 7.09
CA ARG A 104 8.01 1.71 5.90
C ARG A 104 9.22 2.61 6.13
N GLY A 105 9.04 3.77 6.78
CA GLY A 105 10.14 4.66 7.18
C GLY A 105 11.10 4.03 8.19
N LEU A 106 10.60 3.15 9.06
CA LEU A 106 11.39 2.35 9.99
C LEU A 106 12.02 1.09 9.36
N LYS A 107 11.75 0.82 8.08
CA LYS A 107 12.12 -0.39 7.32
C LYS A 107 11.50 -1.69 7.85
N ASP A 108 10.38 -1.59 8.56
CA ASP A 108 9.56 -2.74 8.94
C ASP A 108 8.43 -2.90 7.92
N THR A 109 8.58 -3.84 6.99
CA THR A 109 7.53 -4.18 6.01
C THR A 109 6.69 -5.38 6.43
N ARG A 110 7.15 -6.14 7.43
CA ARG A 110 6.50 -7.37 7.89
C ARG A 110 5.30 -7.06 8.77
N THR A 111 5.43 -6.11 9.69
CA THR A 111 4.35 -5.74 10.60
C THR A 111 3.10 -5.26 9.83
N PRO A 112 3.20 -4.32 8.85
CA PRO A 112 2.10 -3.99 7.94
C PRO A 112 1.48 -5.18 7.24
N LEU A 113 2.30 -6.04 6.65
CA LEU A 113 1.83 -7.19 5.87
C LEU A 113 0.99 -8.15 6.73
N TYR A 114 1.50 -8.55 7.89
CA TYR A 114 0.77 -9.48 8.78
C TYR A 114 -0.51 -8.86 9.33
N ALA A 115 -0.50 -7.56 9.65
CA ALA A 115 -1.72 -6.87 10.10
C ALA A 115 -2.80 -6.86 9.01
N THR A 116 -2.43 -6.52 7.77
CA THR A 116 -3.36 -6.54 6.63
C THR A 116 -3.90 -7.94 6.37
N VAL A 117 -3.04 -8.96 6.31
CA VAL A 117 -3.48 -10.36 6.09
C VAL A 117 -4.43 -10.84 7.19
N ALA A 118 -4.14 -10.53 8.46
CA ALA A 118 -5.01 -10.91 9.57
C ALA A 118 -6.36 -10.18 9.51
N GLY A 119 -6.37 -8.90 9.14
CA GLY A 119 -7.59 -8.12 8.96
C GLY A 119 -8.43 -8.59 7.78
N ASP A 120 -7.82 -8.88 6.65
CA ASP A 120 -8.52 -9.38 5.46
C ASP A 120 -9.07 -10.79 5.70
N ALA A 121 -8.36 -11.65 6.42
CA ALA A 121 -8.87 -12.96 6.85
C ALA A 121 -10.10 -12.82 7.76
N ILE A 122 -10.06 -11.87 8.70
CA ILE A 122 -11.22 -11.51 9.51
C ILE A 122 -12.36 -11.01 8.61
N ASN A 123 -12.10 -10.15 7.63
CA ASN A 123 -13.16 -9.68 6.72
C ASN A 123 -13.84 -10.83 5.98
N ILE A 124 -13.05 -11.75 5.41
CA ILE A 124 -13.53 -12.93 4.68
C ILE A 124 -14.41 -13.82 5.56
N VAL A 125 -14.09 -13.93 6.85
CA VAL A 125 -14.89 -14.73 7.80
C VAL A 125 -16.16 -13.99 8.24
N LEU A 126 -16.08 -12.68 8.52
CA LEU A 126 -17.22 -11.92 9.01
C LEU A 126 -18.24 -11.57 7.91
N ASP A 127 -17.84 -11.48 6.65
CA ASP A 127 -18.74 -11.23 5.53
C ASP A 127 -19.91 -12.24 5.47
N PRO A 128 -19.69 -13.56 5.34
CA PRO A 128 -20.80 -14.53 5.30
C PRO A 128 -21.58 -14.60 6.61
N ILE A 129 -20.94 -14.33 7.76
CA ILE A 129 -21.61 -14.30 9.06
C ILE A 129 -22.64 -13.15 9.10
N PHE A 130 -22.22 -11.92 8.79
CA PHE A 130 -23.15 -10.78 8.81
C PHE A 130 -24.15 -10.80 7.66
N MET A 131 -23.73 -11.25 6.47
CA MET A 131 -24.62 -11.32 5.32
C MET A 131 -25.70 -12.39 5.49
N PHE A 132 -25.32 -13.63 5.85
CA PHE A 132 -26.21 -14.78 5.79
C PHE A 132 -26.73 -15.24 7.15
N VAL A 133 -25.91 -15.19 8.21
CA VAL A 133 -26.34 -15.67 9.55
C VAL A 133 -27.16 -14.61 10.26
N PHE A 134 -26.72 -13.35 10.23
CA PHE A 134 -27.46 -12.23 10.82
C PHE A 134 -28.45 -11.57 9.85
N HIS A 135 -28.49 -12.02 8.59
CA HIS A 135 -29.39 -11.51 7.55
C HIS A 135 -29.31 -9.98 7.33
N TYR A 136 -28.14 -9.37 7.54
CA TYR A 136 -27.95 -7.92 7.32
C TYR A 136 -27.71 -7.56 5.85
N GLY A 137 -27.60 -8.55 4.96
CA GLY A 137 -27.39 -8.33 3.53
C GLY A 137 -26.18 -7.45 3.26
N VAL A 138 -26.32 -6.48 2.36
CA VAL A 138 -25.24 -5.57 1.94
C VAL A 138 -24.70 -4.73 3.11
N SER A 139 -25.56 -4.32 4.05
CA SER A 139 -25.14 -3.60 5.27
C SER A 139 -24.23 -4.47 6.16
N GLY A 140 -24.43 -5.80 6.15
CA GLY A 140 -23.55 -6.75 6.83
C GLY A 140 -22.12 -6.73 6.30
N ALA A 141 -21.95 -6.70 4.97
CA ALA A 141 -20.63 -6.59 4.34
C ALA A 141 -19.92 -5.27 4.68
N ALA A 142 -20.65 -4.15 4.74
CA ALA A 142 -20.08 -2.88 5.17
C ALA A 142 -19.55 -2.97 6.61
N VAL A 143 -20.32 -3.53 7.54
CA VAL A 143 -19.94 -3.68 8.96
C VAL A 143 -18.73 -4.61 9.11
N ALA A 144 -18.74 -5.76 8.45
CA ALA A 144 -17.63 -6.71 8.43
C ALA A 144 -16.32 -6.02 8.02
N HIS A 145 -16.38 -5.20 6.95
CA HIS A 145 -15.24 -4.48 6.46
C HIS A 145 -14.76 -3.40 7.43
N VAL A 146 -15.68 -2.63 8.03
CA VAL A 146 -15.33 -1.60 9.03
C VAL A 146 -14.63 -2.24 10.24
N ILE A 147 -15.17 -3.33 10.79
CA ILE A 147 -14.55 -4.06 11.91
C ILE A 147 -13.13 -4.51 11.54
N SER A 148 -12.95 -5.03 10.34
CA SER A 148 -11.64 -5.50 9.85
C SER A 148 -10.63 -4.36 9.73
N GLN A 149 -11.05 -3.19 9.21
CA GLN A 149 -10.18 -2.01 9.15
C GLN A 149 -9.77 -1.50 10.54
N TYR A 150 -10.69 -1.48 11.50
CA TYR A 150 -10.35 -1.12 12.88
C TYR A 150 -9.44 -2.16 13.54
N PHE A 151 -9.60 -3.44 13.21
CA PHE A 151 -8.71 -4.49 13.68
C PHE A 151 -7.27 -4.32 13.14
N ILE A 152 -7.12 -4.02 11.85
CA ILE A 152 -5.82 -3.69 11.24
C ILE A 152 -5.21 -2.48 11.94
N ALA A 153 -5.99 -1.41 12.11
CA ALA A 153 -5.53 -0.19 12.77
C ALA A 153 -5.08 -0.46 14.21
N ALA A 154 -5.81 -1.30 14.96
CA ALA A 154 -5.47 -1.67 16.32
C ALA A 154 -4.14 -2.45 16.39
N ILE A 155 -3.95 -3.48 15.53
CA ILE A 155 -2.68 -4.23 15.48
C ILE A 155 -1.52 -3.29 15.20
N LEU A 156 -1.64 -2.45 14.17
CA LEU A 156 -0.60 -1.50 13.78
C LEU A 156 -0.29 -0.52 14.90
N LEU A 157 -1.30 0.01 15.58
CA LEU A 157 -1.13 0.96 16.67
C LEU A 157 -0.45 0.30 17.87
N CYS A 158 -0.87 -0.91 18.25
CA CYS A 158 -0.24 -1.69 19.32
C CYS A 158 1.24 -1.95 19.01
N ARG A 159 1.56 -2.41 17.79
CA ARG A 159 2.94 -2.66 17.38
C ARG A 159 3.76 -1.37 17.30
N LEU A 160 3.15 -0.27 16.88
CA LEU A 160 3.81 1.03 16.80
C LEU A 160 4.16 1.56 18.19
N ARG A 161 3.26 1.41 19.18
CA ARG A 161 3.51 1.80 20.59
C ARG A 161 4.66 1.03 21.23
N LEU A 162 4.96 -0.17 20.75
CA LEU A 162 6.10 -0.97 21.21
C LEU A 162 7.43 -0.47 20.60
N GLN A 163 7.42 0.02 19.36
CA GLN A 163 8.63 0.47 18.66
C GLN A 163 8.94 1.97 18.82
N VAL A 164 7.91 2.80 19.02
CA VAL A 164 7.97 4.27 19.01
C VAL A 164 7.28 4.81 20.25
N GLU A 165 7.91 5.78 20.91
CA GLU A 165 7.29 6.51 22.01
C GLU A 165 6.36 7.56 21.40
N LEU A 166 5.06 7.40 21.59
CA LEU A 166 4.09 8.39 21.13
C LEU A 166 4.15 9.60 22.06
N LEU A 167 4.87 10.64 21.65
CA LEU A 167 4.86 11.92 22.35
C LEU A 167 3.54 12.65 22.06
N PRO A 168 2.97 13.39 23.03
CA PRO A 168 1.82 14.24 22.77
C PRO A 168 2.16 15.22 21.63
N PRO A 169 1.30 15.34 20.60
CA PRO A 169 1.56 16.22 19.47
C PRO A 169 1.63 17.67 19.98
N ASN A 170 2.78 18.31 19.82
CA ASN A 170 2.96 19.69 20.22
C ASN A 170 2.31 20.62 19.18
N LEU A 171 1.03 20.94 19.38
CA LEU A 171 0.14 21.68 18.45
C LEU A 171 0.74 22.98 17.87
N LYS A 172 1.70 23.61 18.55
CA LYS A 172 2.30 24.89 18.16
C LYS A 172 3.44 24.81 17.14
N HIS A 173 4.04 23.63 16.94
CA HIS A 173 5.17 23.44 16.00
C HIS A 173 4.96 22.25 15.04
N LEU A 174 3.72 21.93 14.66
CA LEU A 174 3.50 20.91 13.64
C LEU A 174 3.96 21.46 12.28
N PRO A 175 4.80 20.74 11.52
CA PRO A 175 5.19 21.12 10.16
C PRO A 175 4.07 20.82 9.14
N ILE A 176 2.82 21.18 9.46
CA ILE A 176 1.62 20.94 8.64
C ILE A 176 1.83 21.47 7.22
N GLY A 177 2.39 22.67 7.07
CA GLY A 177 2.68 23.26 5.76
C GLY A 177 3.64 22.43 4.89
N ARG A 178 4.61 21.74 5.50
CA ARG A 178 5.52 20.84 4.76
C ARG A 178 4.81 19.56 4.34
N PHE A 179 3.95 19.00 5.20
CA PHE A 179 3.10 17.86 4.86
C PHE A 179 2.12 18.20 3.73
N LEU A 180 1.43 19.33 3.81
CA LEU A 180 0.51 19.78 2.76
C LEU A 180 1.22 20.08 1.45
N LYS A 181 2.40 20.74 1.47
CA LYS A 181 3.14 21.04 0.23
C LYS A 181 3.62 19.77 -0.48
N ASN A 182 4.15 18.81 0.26
CA ASN A 182 4.60 17.55 -0.32
C ASN A 182 3.40 16.66 -0.72
N GLY A 183 2.36 16.66 0.11
CA GLY A 183 1.12 15.92 -0.12
C GLY A 183 0.33 16.46 -1.31
N SER A 184 0.31 17.78 -1.56
CA SER A 184 -0.44 18.39 -2.65
C SER A 184 0.11 18.01 -4.02
N LEU A 185 1.44 17.86 -4.17
CA LEU A 185 2.03 17.38 -5.41
C LEU A 185 1.63 15.92 -5.68
N LEU A 186 1.64 15.08 -4.65
CA LEU A 186 1.16 13.69 -4.76
C LEU A 186 -0.34 13.63 -5.06
N LEU A 187 -1.13 14.48 -4.42
CA LEU A 187 -2.56 14.60 -4.64
C LEU A 187 -2.86 15.06 -6.07
N ALA A 188 -2.13 16.06 -6.59
CA ALA A 188 -2.26 16.52 -7.96
C ALA A 188 -1.95 15.40 -8.96
N ARG A 189 -0.91 14.58 -8.69
CA ARG A 189 -0.61 13.39 -9.50
C ARG A 189 -1.76 12.39 -9.48
N VAL A 190 -2.34 12.11 -8.31
CA VAL A 190 -3.47 11.17 -8.17
C VAL A 190 -4.70 11.71 -8.90
N ILE A 191 -5.04 12.98 -8.71
CA ILE A 191 -6.17 13.62 -9.41
C ILE A 191 -5.97 13.56 -10.92
N ALA A 192 -4.77 13.90 -11.42
CA ALA A 192 -4.49 13.84 -12.84
C ALA A 192 -4.65 12.42 -13.41
N ALA A 193 -4.13 11.40 -12.72
CA ALA A 193 -4.27 10.01 -13.13
C ALA A 193 -5.73 9.55 -13.11
N THR A 194 -6.47 9.85 -12.04
CA THR A 194 -7.89 9.51 -11.91
C THR A 194 -8.73 10.21 -12.96
N CYS A 195 -8.51 11.50 -13.23
CA CYS A 195 -9.19 12.24 -14.29
C CYS A 195 -8.93 11.61 -15.66
N CYS A 196 -7.69 11.22 -15.94
CA CYS A 196 -7.33 10.56 -17.20
C CYS A 196 -8.10 9.23 -17.37
N VAL A 197 -8.02 8.33 -16.38
CA VAL A 197 -8.73 7.04 -16.41
C VAL A 197 -10.25 7.24 -16.51
N THR A 198 -10.80 8.23 -15.80
CA THR A 198 -12.22 8.55 -15.82
C THR A 198 -12.66 9.05 -17.20
N LEU A 199 -11.86 9.91 -17.83
CA LEU A 199 -12.12 10.39 -19.18
C LEU A 199 -12.03 9.25 -20.20
N SER A 200 -11.01 8.38 -20.09
CA SER A 200 -10.89 7.18 -20.92
C SER A 200 -12.09 6.24 -20.79
N ALA A 201 -12.53 5.97 -19.56
CA ALA A 201 -13.72 5.16 -19.30
C ALA A 201 -14.99 5.79 -19.88
N SER A 202 -15.15 7.12 -19.73
CA SER A 202 -16.26 7.88 -20.30
C SER A 202 -16.29 7.81 -21.83
N MET A 203 -15.12 7.93 -22.47
CA MET A 203 -15.00 7.77 -23.93
C MET A 203 -15.31 6.35 -24.37
N ALA A 204 -14.80 5.32 -23.68
CA ALA A 204 -15.09 3.92 -23.98
C ALA A 204 -16.59 3.62 -23.87
N ALA A 205 -17.26 4.14 -22.83
CA ALA A 205 -18.71 4.01 -22.65
C ALA A 205 -19.53 4.63 -23.80
N ARG A 206 -19.05 5.74 -24.39
CA ARG A 206 -19.70 6.40 -25.53
C ARG A 206 -19.55 5.63 -26.85
N LEU A 207 -18.52 4.80 -26.98
CA LEU A 207 -18.29 3.98 -28.18
C LEU A 207 -19.22 2.76 -28.24
N GLY A 208 -19.77 2.34 -27.10
CA GLY A 208 -20.70 1.22 -26.99
C GLY A 208 -20.42 0.33 -25.79
N SER A 209 -21.37 -0.57 -25.49
CA SER A 209 -21.27 -1.52 -24.38
C SER A 209 -20.13 -2.52 -24.56
N THR A 210 -19.89 -2.99 -25.79
CA THR A 210 -18.81 -3.94 -26.12
C THR A 210 -17.42 -3.34 -25.86
N GLN A 211 -17.19 -2.09 -26.27
CA GLN A 211 -15.92 -1.39 -26.05
C GLN A 211 -15.69 -1.10 -24.58
N MET A 212 -16.74 -0.71 -23.85
CA MET A 212 -16.66 -0.50 -22.41
C MET A 212 -16.35 -1.78 -21.64
N ALA A 213 -16.93 -2.92 -22.05
CA ALA A 213 -16.62 -4.22 -21.47
C ALA A 213 -15.15 -4.61 -21.69
N ALA A 214 -14.63 -4.43 -22.90
CA ALA A 214 -13.22 -4.66 -23.20
C ALA A 214 -12.30 -3.74 -22.37
N PHE A 215 -12.66 -2.45 -22.27
CA PHE A 215 -11.92 -1.48 -21.46
C PHE A 215 -11.86 -1.90 -19.99
N GLN A 216 -12.96 -2.39 -19.40
CA GLN A 216 -12.97 -2.84 -18.01
C GLN A 216 -12.06 -4.04 -17.76
N ILE A 217 -12.03 -5.03 -18.67
CA ILE A 217 -11.11 -6.17 -18.55
C ILE A 217 -9.66 -5.68 -18.60
N CYS A 218 -9.32 -4.82 -19.56
CA CYS A 218 -7.98 -4.23 -19.67
C CYS A 218 -7.61 -3.41 -18.43
N LEU A 219 -8.55 -2.62 -17.89
CA LEU A 219 -8.34 -1.81 -16.69
C LEU A 219 -8.03 -2.69 -15.47
N GLN A 220 -8.73 -3.81 -15.29
CA GLN A 220 -8.47 -4.73 -14.18
C GLN A 220 -7.10 -5.39 -14.29
N ILE A 221 -6.72 -5.80 -15.50
CA ILE A 221 -5.40 -6.38 -15.76
C ILE A 221 -4.29 -5.35 -15.54
N TRP A 222 -4.51 -4.11 -15.95
CA TRP A 222 -3.59 -3.01 -15.69
C TRP A 222 -3.44 -2.75 -14.18
N LEU A 223 -4.54 -2.67 -13.42
CA LEU A 223 -4.50 -2.48 -11.97
C LEU A 223 -3.76 -3.62 -11.27
N ALA A 224 -4.02 -4.88 -11.65
CA ALA A 224 -3.33 -6.04 -11.11
C ALA A 224 -1.82 -6.00 -11.38
N SER A 225 -1.43 -5.62 -12.60
CA SER A 225 -0.02 -5.49 -12.99
C SER A 225 0.67 -4.30 -12.30
N SER A 226 -0.05 -3.19 -12.15
CA SER A 226 0.43 -2.00 -11.46
C SER A 226 0.74 -2.28 -9.99
N LEU A 227 -0.03 -3.15 -9.32
CA LEU A 227 0.21 -3.51 -7.92
C LEU A 227 1.59 -4.16 -7.71
N LEU A 228 2.06 -4.95 -8.67
CA LEU A 228 3.41 -5.55 -8.64
C LEU A 228 4.50 -4.47 -8.79
N ALA A 229 4.28 -3.50 -9.70
CA ALA A 229 5.18 -2.37 -9.89
C ALA A 229 5.22 -1.46 -8.64
N ASP A 230 4.08 -1.24 -7.99
CA ASP A 230 3.98 -0.43 -6.76
C ASP A 230 4.75 -1.07 -5.60
N GLY A 231 4.77 -2.41 -5.51
CA GLY A 231 5.59 -3.13 -4.54
C GLY A 231 7.08 -2.80 -4.68
N LEU A 232 7.60 -2.82 -5.91
CA LEU A 232 8.98 -2.43 -6.21
C LEU A 232 9.21 -0.94 -5.92
N ALA A 233 8.28 -0.07 -6.29
CA ALA A 233 8.35 1.37 -6.06
C ALA A 233 8.40 1.71 -4.55
N PHE A 234 7.57 1.07 -3.72
CA PHE A 234 7.58 1.29 -2.26
C PHE A 234 8.87 0.81 -1.60
N ALA A 235 9.42 -0.33 -2.02
CA ALA A 235 10.71 -0.81 -1.55
C ALA A 235 11.83 0.18 -1.93
N GLY A 236 11.85 0.62 -3.19
CA GLY A 236 12.77 1.63 -3.70
C GLY A 236 12.69 2.94 -2.92
N GLN A 237 11.48 3.46 -2.69
CA GLN A 237 11.25 4.69 -1.93
C GLN A 237 11.84 4.61 -0.51
N ALA A 238 11.63 3.50 0.21
CA ALA A 238 12.14 3.35 1.57
C ALA A 238 13.68 3.26 1.63
N ILE A 239 14.29 2.49 0.73
CA ILE A 239 15.76 2.33 0.68
C ILE A 239 16.42 3.63 0.23
N LEU A 240 15.91 4.25 -0.83
CA LEU A 240 16.43 5.50 -1.38
C LEU A 240 16.30 6.66 -0.39
N ALA A 241 15.13 6.81 0.25
CA ALA A 241 14.92 7.81 1.29
C ALA A 241 15.90 7.63 2.47
N SER A 242 16.15 6.38 2.87
CA SER A 242 17.15 6.10 3.91
C SER A 242 18.58 6.42 3.50
N ALA A 243 18.94 6.23 2.23
CA ALA A 243 20.27 6.57 1.72
C ALA A 243 20.47 8.09 1.70
N PHE A 244 19.46 8.84 1.24
CA PHE A 244 19.45 10.31 1.29
C PHE A 244 19.50 10.85 2.73
N ALA A 245 18.76 10.24 3.66
CA ALA A 245 18.79 10.65 5.07
C ALA A 245 20.18 10.50 5.71
N ARG A 246 20.99 9.54 5.24
CA ARG A 246 22.38 9.31 5.69
C ARG A 246 23.41 10.10 4.89
N LYS A 247 22.99 10.93 3.92
CA LYS A 247 23.86 11.62 2.95
C LYS A 247 24.81 10.69 2.18
N ASP A 248 24.42 9.42 2.02
CA ASP A 248 25.21 8.41 1.31
C ASP A 248 24.85 8.43 -0.18
N HIS A 249 25.48 9.35 -0.91
CA HIS A 249 25.22 9.55 -2.34
C HIS A 249 25.58 8.34 -3.20
N SER A 250 26.60 7.57 -2.80
CA SER A 250 27.02 6.35 -3.49
C SER A 250 25.91 5.29 -3.42
N LYS A 251 25.40 5.01 -2.21
CA LYS A 251 24.27 4.08 -2.05
C LYS A 251 23.00 4.58 -2.72
N ALA A 252 22.74 5.88 -2.71
CA ALA A 252 21.57 6.44 -3.40
C ALA A 252 21.63 6.18 -4.92
N LYS A 253 22.80 6.43 -5.55
CA LYS A 253 23.01 6.17 -6.98
C LYS A 253 22.92 4.68 -7.31
N ALA A 254 23.55 3.83 -6.49
CA ALA A 254 23.48 2.38 -6.67
C ALA A 254 22.05 1.85 -6.54
N THR A 255 21.30 2.33 -5.54
CA THR A 255 19.89 1.97 -5.33
C THR A 255 19.04 2.40 -6.52
N ALA A 256 19.20 3.65 -7.00
CA ALA A 256 18.45 4.15 -8.15
C ALA A 256 18.74 3.34 -9.42
N SER A 257 20.01 3.00 -9.68
CA SER A 257 20.39 2.17 -10.83
C SER A 257 19.81 0.77 -10.75
N ARG A 258 19.85 0.12 -9.58
CA ARG A 258 19.22 -1.20 -9.39
C ARG A 258 17.71 -1.16 -9.51
N LEU A 259 17.08 -0.10 -9.01
CA LEU A 259 15.63 0.08 -9.13
C LEU A 259 15.21 0.23 -10.60
N LEU A 260 15.98 0.97 -11.41
CA LEU A 260 15.76 1.08 -12.85
C LEU A 260 15.93 -0.26 -13.58
N GLN A 261 16.99 -1.02 -13.26
CA GLN A 261 17.21 -2.34 -13.85
C GLN A 261 16.09 -3.32 -13.49
N LEU A 262 15.72 -3.41 -12.22
CA LEU A 262 14.62 -4.26 -11.77
C LEU A 262 13.28 -3.82 -12.35
N GLY A 263 13.04 -2.51 -12.46
CA GLY A 263 11.84 -1.97 -13.10
C GLY A 263 11.75 -2.35 -14.58
N LEU A 264 12.87 -2.29 -15.31
CA LEU A 264 12.93 -2.71 -16.71
C LEU A 264 12.70 -4.22 -16.87
N ILE A 265 13.34 -5.04 -16.03
CA ILE A 265 13.14 -6.50 -16.03
C ILE A 265 11.68 -6.85 -15.70
N LEU A 266 11.12 -6.24 -14.65
CA LEU A 266 9.74 -6.46 -14.25
C LEU A 266 8.76 -6.01 -15.34
N GLY A 267 9.01 -4.86 -15.97
CA GLY A 267 8.19 -4.35 -17.07
C GLY A 267 8.22 -5.26 -18.30
N LEU A 268 9.40 -5.76 -18.69
CA LEU A 268 9.53 -6.72 -19.78
C LEU A 268 8.85 -8.05 -19.47
N LEU A 269 9.03 -8.56 -18.24
CA LEU A 269 8.39 -9.80 -17.79
C LEU A 269 6.87 -9.68 -17.79
N LEU A 270 6.34 -8.59 -17.24
CA LEU A 270 4.90 -8.32 -17.23
C LEU A 270 4.36 -8.09 -18.65
N GLY A 271 5.09 -7.37 -19.50
CA GLY A 271 4.71 -7.18 -20.91
C GLY A 271 4.60 -8.51 -21.66
N LEU A 272 5.58 -9.40 -21.48
CA LEU A 272 5.55 -10.74 -22.09
C LEU A 272 4.43 -11.60 -21.52
N LEU A 273 4.29 -11.63 -20.19
CA LEU A 273 3.25 -12.40 -19.50
C LEU A 273 1.85 -11.96 -19.94
N LEU A 274 1.61 -10.65 -20.06
CA LEU A 274 0.34 -10.12 -20.53
C LEU A 274 0.14 -10.35 -22.03
N GLY A 275 1.17 -10.20 -22.86
CA GLY A 275 1.07 -10.46 -24.29
C GLY A 275 0.67 -11.91 -24.60
N VAL A 276 1.32 -12.88 -23.94
CA VAL A 276 0.99 -14.30 -24.07
C VAL A 276 -0.33 -14.63 -23.35
N GLY A 277 -0.48 -14.15 -22.12
CA GLY A 277 -1.62 -14.46 -21.25
C GLY A 277 -2.94 -13.91 -21.78
N LEU A 278 -2.96 -12.72 -22.38
CA LEU A 278 -4.15 -12.18 -23.03
C LEU A 278 -4.45 -12.88 -24.34
N HIS A 279 -3.43 -13.32 -25.09
CA HIS A 279 -3.66 -14.09 -26.31
C HIS A 279 -4.35 -15.43 -26.00
N THR A 280 -3.85 -16.18 -25.02
CA THR A 280 -4.36 -17.52 -24.70
C THR A 280 -5.54 -17.49 -23.73
N GLY A 281 -5.60 -16.51 -22.83
CA GLY A 281 -6.50 -16.49 -21.67
C GLY A 281 -7.62 -15.45 -21.72
N SER A 282 -7.74 -14.62 -22.76
CA SER A 282 -8.84 -13.64 -22.87
C SER A 282 -10.23 -14.27 -22.84
N ARG A 283 -10.37 -15.52 -23.34
CA ARG A 283 -11.62 -16.32 -23.25
C ARG A 283 -12.04 -16.67 -21.82
N LEU A 284 -11.12 -16.63 -20.84
CA LEU A 284 -11.46 -16.83 -19.44
C LEU A 284 -12.32 -15.67 -18.90
N PHE A 285 -12.17 -14.48 -19.46
CA PHE A 285 -12.87 -13.28 -19.01
C PHE A 285 -14.22 -13.08 -19.72
N THR A 286 -14.35 -13.53 -20.97
CA THR A 286 -15.59 -13.38 -21.75
C THR A 286 -15.63 -14.33 -22.95
N GLU A 287 -16.83 -14.75 -23.33
CA GLU A 287 -17.09 -15.51 -24.55
C GLU A 287 -17.54 -14.63 -25.74
N ASP A 288 -17.77 -13.32 -25.50
CA ASP A 288 -18.21 -12.37 -26.54
C ASP A 288 -17.07 -12.06 -27.54
N GLN A 289 -17.28 -12.43 -28.81
CA GLN A 289 -16.28 -12.23 -29.87
C GLN A 289 -15.96 -10.77 -30.16
N GLY A 290 -16.93 -9.86 -30.01
CA GLY A 290 -16.71 -8.43 -30.20
C GLY A 290 -15.81 -7.84 -29.13
N VAL A 291 -15.97 -8.29 -27.88
CA VAL A 291 -15.11 -7.88 -26.76
C VAL A 291 -13.69 -8.44 -26.95
N LEU A 292 -13.56 -9.71 -27.33
CA LEU A 292 -12.28 -10.36 -27.58
C LEU A 292 -11.49 -9.65 -28.69
N HIS A 293 -12.14 -9.27 -29.79
CA HIS A 293 -11.49 -8.53 -30.88
C HIS A 293 -10.87 -7.22 -30.39
N HIS A 294 -11.61 -6.44 -29.59
CA HIS A 294 -11.09 -5.18 -29.03
C HIS A 294 -9.96 -5.39 -28.03
N ILE A 295 -9.97 -6.48 -27.27
CA ILE A 295 -8.85 -6.85 -26.38
C ILE A 295 -7.61 -7.17 -27.20
N TYR A 296 -7.72 -7.94 -28.30
CA TYR A 296 -6.56 -8.29 -29.13
C TYR A 296 -5.97 -7.10 -29.88
N VAL A 297 -6.79 -6.15 -30.33
CA VAL A 297 -6.32 -4.90 -30.96
C VAL A 297 -5.56 -4.02 -29.97
N ALA A 298 -5.90 -4.07 -28.67
CA ALA A 298 -5.21 -3.31 -27.64
C ALA A 298 -3.82 -3.87 -27.27
N ILE A 299 -3.49 -5.11 -27.69
CA ILE A 299 -2.18 -5.71 -27.45
C ILE A 299 -1.20 -5.19 -28.50
N PRO A 300 -0.15 -4.42 -28.13
CA PRO A 300 0.81 -3.87 -29.09
C PRO A 300 1.67 -4.96 -29.77
N VAL A 301 1.65 -6.20 -29.26
CA VAL A 301 2.30 -7.37 -29.85
C VAL A 301 1.34 -8.07 -30.81
N GLN A 302 0.90 -7.37 -31.86
CA GLN A 302 0.38 -8.06 -33.02
C GLN A 302 1.56 -8.64 -33.79
N LEU A 303 1.87 -9.91 -33.52
CA LEU A 303 2.45 -10.77 -34.54
C LEU A 303 1.40 -10.85 -35.65
N GLN A 304 1.67 -10.10 -36.71
CA GLN A 304 0.90 -10.03 -37.92
C GLN A 304 0.88 -11.42 -38.58
N TYR A 305 -0.05 -12.27 -38.16
CA TYR A 305 -0.61 -13.31 -39.02
C TYR A 305 -1.95 -12.74 -39.48
N ALA A 306 -1.89 -11.91 -40.52
CA ALA A 306 -2.16 -12.33 -41.89
C ALA A 306 -3.61 -12.74 -42.03
N GLU A 307 -4.38 -11.86 -42.66
CA GLU A 307 -5.65 -12.18 -43.30
C GLU A 307 -5.56 -13.54 -43.99
N SER A 308 -6.47 -14.46 -43.65
CA SER A 308 -6.98 -15.54 -44.50
C SER A 308 -8.27 -16.07 -43.88
#